data_AF-A0A833XH06-F1
#
_entry.id   AF-A0A833XH06-F1
#
_cell.length_a   1.000
_cell.length_b   1.000
_cell.length_c   1.000
_cell.angle_alpha   90.00
_cell.angle_beta   90.00
_cell.angle_gamma   90.00
#
_symmetry.space_group_name_H-M   'P 1'
#
loop_
_entity.id
_entity.type
_entity.pdbx_description
1 polymer ?
#
loop_
_entity_poly.entity_id
_entity_poly.type
_entity_poly.pdbx_seq_one_letter_code
_entity_poly.pdbx_strand_id
1 'polypeptide(L)'
;MTDHNSRDDDDTRTSVDNSVEKLPDHLLMEIFVRVPVSDWTQISCVKKQWAKLFRGECLWQAALIKTHPLAGQAKRWPGPIPRGLSRRRFTALYVSKHIFALDGEIDELVGHTYLFLKEQLELSTMPTPLGILHGTILDQFIACGKSSDIAQELVSQIWVAVLDRLEENRHILLA
;
A
#
# COMPACT_ATOMS: atom_id res chain seq x y z
N MET A 1 41.70 34.45 -51.52
CA MET A 1 42.33 33.12 -51.60
C MET A 1 42.11 32.46 -50.25
N THR A 2 40.94 31.82 -50.04
CA THR A 2 40.69 30.35 -50.17
C THR A 2 41.50 29.57 -49.12
N ASP A 3 40.96 28.71 -48.23
CA ASP A 3 39.71 27.95 -48.15
C ASP A 3 39.51 27.45 -46.68
N HIS A 4 38.30 27.53 -46.12
CA HIS A 4 37.36 26.43 -45.82
C HIS A 4 37.77 25.31 -44.81
N ASN A 5 37.12 25.38 -43.63
CA ASN A 5 36.19 24.39 -43.06
C ASN A 5 36.68 23.00 -42.59
N SER A 6 36.58 22.74 -41.28
CA SER A 6 36.04 21.49 -40.70
C SER A 6 35.77 21.75 -39.21
N ARG A 7 34.51 21.97 -38.79
CA ARG A 7 33.48 20.97 -38.43
C ARG A 7 33.81 20.15 -37.19
N ASP A 8 32.93 20.34 -36.20
CA ASP A 8 32.33 19.31 -35.37
C ASP A 8 33.27 18.49 -34.48
N ASP A 9 33.65 19.06 -33.34
CA ASP A 9 33.80 18.24 -32.13
C ASP A 9 32.44 18.21 -31.42
N ASP A 10 31.68 17.29 -31.98
CA ASP A 10 30.42 16.69 -31.57
C ASP A 10 30.18 16.74 -30.06
N ASP A 11 29.07 17.38 -29.73
CA ASP A 11 28.35 17.41 -28.48
C ASP A 11 27.79 16.01 -28.14
N THR A 12 28.62 14.95 -28.21
CA THR A 12 28.25 13.58 -27.81
C THR A 12 28.38 13.41 -26.29
N ARG A 13 27.85 14.36 -25.53
CA ARG A 13 27.15 13.95 -24.31
C ARG A 13 25.94 13.18 -24.79
N THR A 14 26.14 11.87 -24.92
CA THR A 14 25.10 10.86 -25.10
C THR A 14 23.88 11.30 -24.29
N SER A 15 22.96 11.95 -24.99
CA SER A 15 21.57 12.04 -24.60
C SER A 15 21.19 10.56 -24.49
N VAL A 16 21.23 10.03 -23.27
CA VAL A 16 20.58 8.77 -22.97
C VAL A 16 19.13 9.10 -23.28
N ASP A 17 18.76 8.86 -24.53
CA ASP A 17 17.45 9.13 -25.05
C ASP A 17 16.51 8.49 -24.05
N ASN A 18 15.69 9.30 -23.39
CA ASN A 18 14.89 8.89 -22.25
C ASN A 18 13.79 7.93 -22.75
N SER A 19 14.19 6.72 -23.12
CA SER A 19 13.38 5.71 -23.80
C SER A 19 12.25 5.25 -22.90
N VAL A 20 12.51 5.19 -21.59
CA VAL A 20 11.52 4.91 -20.56
C VAL A 20 10.43 5.98 -20.52
N GLU A 21 10.74 7.25 -20.80
CA GLU A 21 9.76 8.34 -20.77
C GLU A 21 8.80 8.33 -21.96
N LYS A 22 9.22 7.71 -23.07
CA LYS A 22 8.40 7.56 -24.28
C LYS A 22 7.45 6.37 -24.18
N LEU A 23 7.54 5.56 -23.13
CA LEU A 23 6.68 4.40 -22.95
C LEU A 23 5.24 4.81 -22.61
N PRO A 24 4.24 4.13 -23.20
CA PRO A 24 2.86 4.23 -22.75
C PRO A 24 2.67 3.90 -21.27
N ASP A 25 1.69 4.54 -20.63
CA ASP A 25 1.38 4.39 -19.21
C ASP A 25 1.22 2.92 -18.76
N HIS A 26 0.62 2.06 -19.59
CA HIS A 26 0.44 0.65 -19.25
C HIS A 26 1.76 -0.12 -19.12
N LEU A 27 2.75 0.17 -19.98
CA LEU A 27 4.08 -0.43 -19.88
C LEU A 27 4.84 0.11 -18.67
N LEU A 28 4.72 1.41 -18.38
CA LEU A 28 5.29 2.01 -17.18
C LEU A 28 4.74 1.36 -15.91
N MET A 29 3.41 1.20 -15.81
CA MET A 29 2.78 0.50 -14.69
C MET A 29 3.30 -0.93 -14.56
N GLU A 30 3.43 -1.65 -15.68
CA GLU A 30 3.93 -3.02 -15.72
C GLU A 30 5.40 -3.14 -15.29
N ILE A 31 6.21 -2.12 -15.55
CA ILE A 31 7.59 -2.04 -15.06
C ILE A 31 7.59 -1.76 -13.56
N PHE A 32 6.88 -0.72 -13.11
CA PHE A 32 6.86 -0.29 -11.70
C PHE A 32 6.38 -1.39 -10.77
N VAL A 33 5.35 -2.15 -11.16
CA VAL A 33 4.85 -3.28 -10.38
C VAL A 33 5.84 -4.45 -10.26
N ARG A 34 6.94 -4.47 -11.02
CA ARG A 34 8.07 -5.41 -10.82
C ARG A 34 9.15 -4.94 -9.89
N VAL A 35 9.18 -3.65 -9.57
CA VAL A 35 10.15 -3.10 -8.62
C VAL A 35 9.65 -3.36 -7.19
N PRO A 36 10.55 -3.61 -6.22
CA PRO A 36 10.17 -3.72 -4.80
C PRO A 36 9.33 -2.54 -4.32
N VAL A 37 8.33 -2.82 -3.46
CA VAL A 37 7.40 -1.80 -2.92
C VAL A 37 8.14 -0.71 -2.14
N SER A 38 9.31 -1.02 -1.54
CA SER A 38 10.17 -0.05 -0.85
C SER A 38 10.57 1.13 -1.74
N ASP A 39 10.69 0.91 -3.04
CA ASP A 39 11.23 1.90 -3.97
C ASP A 39 10.13 2.75 -4.61
N TRP A 40 8.86 2.37 -4.42
CA TRP A 40 7.72 2.99 -5.10
C TRP A 40 7.54 4.46 -4.73
N THR A 41 7.82 4.82 -3.47
CA THR A 41 7.80 6.22 -3.03
C THR A 41 8.81 7.04 -3.83
N GLN A 42 10.05 6.54 -3.96
CA GLN A 42 11.11 7.23 -4.69
C GLN A 42 10.77 7.34 -6.17
N ILE A 43 10.32 6.26 -6.81
CA ILE A 43 9.89 6.24 -8.21
C ILE A 43 8.76 7.27 -8.44
N SER A 44 7.77 7.30 -7.55
CA SER A 44 6.64 8.24 -7.69
C SER A 44 7.07 9.70 -7.66
N CYS A 45 8.21 10.02 -7.04
CA CYS A 45 8.75 11.38 -6.94
C CYS A 45 9.59 11.81 -8.15
N VAL A 46 9.99 10.88 -9.03
CA VAL A 46 10.87 11.20 -10.18
C VAL A 46 10.18 12.12 -11.19
N LYS A 47 8.89 11.89 -11.48
CA LYS A 47 8.10 12.71 -12.40
C LYS A 47 6.64 12.83 -12.01
N LYS A 48 6.03 13.95 -12.37
CA LYS A 48 4.59 14.22 -12.15
C LYS A 48 3.68 13.18 -12.83
N GLN A 49 4.04 12.71 -14.03
CA GLN A 49 3.29 11.64 -14.71
C GLN A 49 3.32 10.35 -13.89
N TRP A 50 4.49 9.96 -13.37
CA TRP A 50 4.63 8.74 -12.57
C TRP A 50 3.86 8.87 -11.26
N ALA A 51 3.97 10.01 -10.58
CA ALA A 51 3.15 10.33 -9.40
C ALA A 51 1.65 10.16 -9.68
N LYS A 52 1.17 10.55 -10.87
CA LYS A 52 -0.23 10.38 -11.28
C LYS A 52 -0.59 8.89 -11.44
N LEU A 53 0.31 8.07 -11.99
CA LEU A 53 0.10 6.62 -12.10
C LEU A 53 -0.02 5.96 -10.72
N PHE A 54 0.85 6.32 -9.77
CA PHE A 54 0.78 5.81 -8.39
C PHE A 54 -0.45 6.28 -7.60
N ARG A 55 -1.13 7.34 -8.05
CA ARG A 55 -2.43 7.76 -7.49
C ARG A 55 -3.62 7.05 -8.15
N GLY A 56 -3.42 6.46 -9.33
CA GLY A 56 -4.47 5.84 -10.13
C GLY A 56 -4.75 4.39 -9.72
N GLU A 57 -6.01 3.97 -9.90
CA GLU A 57 -6.47 2.64 -9.51
C GLU A 57 -5.81 1.51 -10.33
N CYS A 58 -5.54 1.74 -11.62
CA CYS A 58 -5.00 0.72 -12.52
C CYS A 58 -3.66 0.14 -12.04
N LEU A 59 -2.77 0.98 -11.51
CA LEU A 59 -1.46 0.54 -11.02
C LEU A 59 -1.64 -0.39 -9.80
N TRP A 60 -2.48 0.00 -8.85
CA TRP A 60 -2.74 -0.80 -7.65
C TRP A 60 -3.51 -2.09 -7.95
N GLN A 61 -4.43 -2.06 -8.92
CA GLN A 61 -5.13 -3.26 -9.37
C GLN A 61 -4.15 -4.24 -10.04
N ALA A 62 -3.23 -3.74 -10.88
CA ALA A 62 -2.18 -4.56 -11.47
C ALA A 62 -1.25 -5.16 -10.39
N ALA A 63 -0.92 -4.36 -9.37
CA ALA A 63 -0.14 -4.82 -8.22
C ALA A 63 -0.82 -5.91 -7.41
N LEU A 64 -2.12 -5.76 -7.16
CA LEU A 64 -2.92 -6.77 -6.48
C LEU A 64 -2.95 -8.09 -7.24
N ILE A 65 -3.30 -8.05 -8.52
CA ILE A 65 -3.39 -9.26 -9.35
C ILE A 65 -2.06 -9.99 -9.39
N LYS A 66 -0.96 -9.25 -9.51
CA LYS A 66 0.38 -9.83 -9.58
C LYS A 66 0.83 -10.42 -8.25
N THR A 67 0.65 -9.71 -7.15
CA THR A 67 1.24 -10.06 -5.85
C THR A 67 0.35 -11.01 -5.05
N HIS A 68 -0.97 -10.86 -5.22
CA HIS A 68 -2.00 -11.60 -4.50
C HIS A 68 -3.08 -12.07 -5.47
N PRO A 69 -2.77 -12.97 -6.42
CA PRO A 69 -3.72 -13.42 -7.45
C PRO A 69 -5.01 -14.02 -6.86
N LEU A 70 -4.91 -14.65 -5.68
CA LEU A 70 -6.05 -15.23 -4.96
C LEU A 70 -6.89 -14.19 -4.21
N ALA A 71 -6.41 -12.96 -3.99
CA ALA A 71 -7.19 -11.92 -3.32
C ALA A 71 -8.46 -11.54 -4.10
N GLY A 72 -8.53 -11.81 -5.41
CA GLY A 72 -9.76 -11.65 -6.18
C GLY A 72 -10.90 -12.60 -5.78
N GLN A 73 -10.59 -13.72 -5.12
CA GLN A 73 -11.54 -14.77 -4.78
C GLN A 73 -12.19 -14.58 -3.40
N ALA A 74 -11.60 -13.75 -2.54
CA ALA A 74 -12.16 -13.46 -1.23
C ALA A 74 -13.52 -12.75 -1.38
N LYS A 75 -14.56 -13.36 -0.79
CA LYS A 75 -15.92 -12.83 -0.77
C LYS A 75 -15.93 -11.46 -0.09
N ARG A 76 -16.82 -10.58 -0.55
CA ARG A 76 -17.13 -9.34 0.20
C ARG A 76 -17.62 -9.76 1.58
N TRP A 77 -16.96 -9.26 2.63
CA TRP A 77 -17.37 -9.54 4.01
C TRP A 77 -18.48 -8.60 4.47
N PRO A 78 -19.37 -9.04 5.37
CA PRO A 78 -20.37 -8.19 6.01
C PRO A 78 -19.70 -7.21 6.98
N GLY A 79 -20.45 -6.26 7.53
CA GLY A 79 -19.97 -5.42 8.63
C GLY A 79 -19.44 -4.03 8.25
N PRO A 80 -19.04 -3.24 9.26
CA PRO A 80 -18.77 -1.81 9.10
C PRO A 80 -17.41 -1.48 8.48
N ILE A 81 -16.47 -2.43 8.38
CA ILE A 81 -15.13 -2.18 7.84
C ILE A 81 -15.12 -2.54 6.34
N PRO A 82 -15.15 -1.55 5.42
CA PRO A 82 -15.22 -1.83 4.00
C PRO A 82 -13.87 -2.26 3.45
N ARG A 83 -13.93 -3.11 2.43
CA ARG A 83 -12.78 -3.57 1.63
C ARG A 83 -12.08 -2.46 0.84
N GLY A 84 -12.80 -1.39 0.49
CA GLY A 84 -12.24 -0.26 -0.25
C GLY A 84 -11.73 -0.61 -1.66
N LEU A 85 -10.93 0.30 -2.23
CA LEU A 85 -10.33 0.19 -3.57
C LEU A 85 -8.97 -0.51 -3.54
N SER A 86 -8.39 -0.75 -4.72
CA SER A 86 -7.19 -1.58 -4.91
C SER A 86 -6.02 -1.14 -4.06
N ARG A 87 -5.80 0.17 -3.93
CA ARG A 87 -4.73 0.68 -3.07
C ARG A 87 -4.92 0.26 -1.61
N ARG A 88 -6.13 0.42 -1.05
CA ARG A 88 -6.43 0.04 0.34
C ARG A 88 -6.26 -1.45 0.53
N ARG A 89 -6.78 -2.25 -0.41
CA ARG A 89 -6.66 -3.71 -0.40
C ARG A 89 -5.21 -4.18 -0.48
N PHE A 90 -4.41 -3.56 -1.34
CA PHE A 90 -2.98 -3.89 -1.46
C PHE A 90 -2.26 -3.60 -0.16
N THR A 91 -2.48 -2.43 0.43
CA THR A 91 -1.90 -2.06 1.73
C THR A 91 -2.36 -3.02 2.84
N ALA A 92 -3.63 -3.42 2.85
CA ALA A 92 -4.15 -4.37 3.83
C ALA A 92 -3.44 -5.73 3.72
N LEU A 93 -3.33 -6.29 2.52
CA LEU A 93 -2.63 -7.56 2.30
C LEU A 93 -1.14 -7.48 2.64
N TYR A 94 -0.51 -6.35 2.31
CA TYR A 94 0.88 -6.08 2.68
C TYR A 94 1.05 -6.08 4.21
N VAL A 95 0.17 -5.38 4.93
CA VAL A 95 0.14 -5.37 6.40
C VAL A 95 -0.07 -6.77 6.96
N SER A 96 -1.10 -7.50 6.50
CA SER A 96 -1.39 -8.86 6.98
C SER A 96 -0.17 -9.77 6.82
N LYS A 97 0.53 -9.68 5.69
CA LYS A 97 1.72 -10.49 5.42
C LYS A 97 2.92 -10.10 6.28
N HIS A 98 3.20 -8.81 6.42
CA HIS A 98 4.46 -8.33 6.98
C HIS A 98 4.41 -7.99 8.47
N ILE A 99 3.23 -7.73 9.03
CA ILE A 99 3.05 -7.41 10.46
C ILE A 99 2.58 -8.63 11.24
N PHE A 100 1.61 -9.37 10.71
CA PHE A 100 0.97 -10.47 11.45
C PHE A 100 1.51 -11.85 11.12
N ALA A 101 2.41 -11.97 10.13
CA ALA A 101 3.09 -13.20 9.71
C ALA A 101 2.18 -14.44 9.79
N LEU A 102 0.93 -14.32 9.31
CA LEU A 102 -0.04 -15.40 9.39
C LEU A 102 0.48 -16.56 8.53
N ASP A 103 0.86 -17.67 9.17
CA ASP A 103 1.47 -18.89 8.59
C ASP A 103 0.50 -19.68 7.66
N GLY A 104 -0.45 -19.01 7.02
CA GLY A 104 -1.49 -19.60 6.18
C GLY A 104 -2.01 -18.68 5.07
N GLU A 105 -3.31 -18.75 4.78
CA GLU A 105 -3.97 -17.86 3.82
C GLU A 105 -3.96 -16.43 4.36
N ILE A 106 -3.41 -15.48 3.59
CA ILE A 106 -3.34 -14.07 3.97
C ILE A 106 -4.77 -13.55 4.19
N ASP A 107 -5.12 -13.27 5.44
CA ASP A 107 -6.43 -12.73 5.78
C ASP A 107 -6.45 -11.22 5.48
N GLU A 108 -7.05 -10.86 4.33
CA GLU A 108 -7.23 -9.46 3.91
C GLU A 108 -7.99 -8.66 4.99
N LEU A 109 -8.91 -9.30 5.73
CA LEU A 109 -9.69 -8.65 6.78
C LEU A 109 -8.81 -8.14 7.92
N VAL A 110 -7.81 -8.91 8.35
CA VAL A 110 -6.88 -8.52 9.42
C VAL A 110 -6.18 -7.21 9.08
N GLY A 111 -5.67 -7.09 7.86
CA GLY A 111 -5.01 -5.88 7.38
C GLY A 111 -5.98 -4.69 7.26
N HIS A 112 -7.22 -4.91 6.84
CA HIS A 112 -8.22 -3.85 6.80
C HIS A 112 -8.61 -3.36 8.18
N THR A 113 -8.73 -4.27 9.13
CA THR A 113 -9.00 -3.95 10.53
C THR A 113 -7.85 -3.17 11.16
N TYR A 114 -6.60 -3.57 10.89
CA TYR A 114 -5.43 -2.80 11.30
C TYR A 114 -5.46 -1.37 10.74
N LEU A 115 -5.70 -1.21 9.44
CA LEU A 115 -5.75 0.11 8.80
C LEU A 115 -6.89 0.96 9.37
N PHE A 116 -8.06 0.36 9.56
CA PHE A 116 -9.21 1.02 10.16
C PHE A 116 -8.90 1.51 11.59
N LEU A 117 -8.36 0.65 12.44
CA LEU A 117 -7.98 1.00 13.80
C LEU A 117 -6.94 2.13 13.82
N LYS A 118 -5.90 2.01 13.00
CA LYS A 118 -4.87 3.04 12.85
C LYS A 118 -5.49 4.39 12.45
N GLU A 119 -6.34 4.41 11.42
CA GLU A 119 -7.04 5.62 10.95
C GLU A 119 -7.91 6.25 12.06
N GLN A 120 -8.64 5.43 12.82
CA GLN A 120 -9.46 5.93 13.93
C GLN A 120 -8.62 6.55 15.05
N LEU A 121 -7.47 5.96 15.38
CA LEU A 121 -6.59 6.46 16.42
C LEU A 121 -5.80 7.71 15.98
N GLU A 122 -5.39 7.80 14.72
CA GLU A 122 -4.72 8.99 14.17
C GLU A 122 -5.66 10.20 14.04
N LEU A 123 -6.95 9.96 13.74
CA LEU A 123 -7.96 11.02 13.59
C LEU A 123 -8.57 11.48 14.93
N SER A 124 -8.36 10.73 16.02
CA SER A 124 -8.97 11.01 17.32
C SER A 124 -8.38 12.27 17.96
N THR A 125 -8.94 13.42 17.59
CA THR A 125 -8.82 14.70 18.31
C THR A 125 -9.77 14.77 19.52
N MET A 126 -10.79 13.89 19.53
CA MET A 126 -11.64 13.55 20.68
C MET A 126 -11.85 12.03 20.69
N PRO A 127 -11.91 11.38 21.87
CA PRO A 127 -11.91 9.93 21.94
C PRO A 127 -13.29 9.40 21.57
N THR A 128 -13.41 8.79 20.39
CA THR A 128 -14.40 7.71 20.24
C THR A 128 -14.12 6.73 21.37
N PRO A 129 -15.11 6.35 22.20
CA PRO A 129 -14.86 5.47 23.32
C PRO A 129 -14.15 4.20 22.83
N LEU A 130 -12.95 3.97 23.33
CA LEU A 130 -12.05 2.90 22.88
C LEU A 130 -12.74 1.53 22.89
N GLY A 131 -13.66 1.32 23.84
CA GLY A 131 -14.50 0.13 23.95
C GLY A 131 -15.49 -0.06 22.80
N ILE A 132 -16.03 1.01 22.21
CA ILE A 132 -16.91 0.91 21.02
C ILE A 132 -16.09 0.47 19.81
N LEU A 133 -14.85 0.96 19.69
CA LEU A 133 -13.95 0.59 18.60
C LEU A 133 -13.52 -0.88 18.71
N HIS A 134 -13.18 -1.34 19.91
CA HIS A 134 -12.89 -2.75 20.19
C HIS A 134 -14.08 -3.65 19.87
N GLY A 135 -15.29 -3.29 20.34
CA GLY A 135 -16.52 -4.04 20.05
C GLY A 135 -16.81 -4.14 18.55
N THR A 136 -16.67 -3.02 17.82
CA THR A 136 -16.87 -2.97 16.37
C THR A 136 -15.94 -3.94 15.62
N ILE A 137 -14.67 -3.98 16.01
CA ILE A 137 -13.68 -4.86 15.40
C ILE A 137 -13.97 -6.33 15.74
N LEU A 138 -14.36 -6.61 16.98
CA LEU A 138 -14.74 -7.95 17.41
C LEU A 138 -15.95 -8.47 16.62
N ASP A 139 -17.02 -7.65 16.53
CA ASP A 139 -18.23 -7.96 15.78
C ASP A 139 -17.93 -8.18 14.30
N GLN A 140 -16.98 -7.42 13.74
CA GLN A 140 -16.54 -7.59 12.36
C GLN A 140 -15.94 -8.99 12.11
N PHE A 141 -15.10 -9.50 13.00
CA PHE A 141 -14.52 -10.84 12.85
C PHE A 141 -15.55 -11.95 13.05
N ILE A 142 -16.44 -11.80 14.03
CA ILE A 142 -17.52 -12.76 14.30
C ILE A 142 -18.48 -12.83 13.11
N ALA A 143 -18.86 -11.68 12.54
CA ALA A 143 -19.71 -11.61 11.34
C ALA A 143 -19.05 -12.26 10.11
N CYS A 144 -17.72 -12.29 10.05
CA CYS A 144 -16.94 -12.99 9.04
C CYS A 144 -16.74 -14.49 9.32
N GLY A 145 -17.35 -15.02 10.38
CA GLY A 145 -17.34 -16.44 10.71
C GLY A 145 -16.17 -16.90 11.58
N LYS A 146 -15.39 -15.98 12.16
CA LYS A 146 -14.38 -16.36 13.18
C LYS A 146 -15.10 -16.71 14.50
N SER A 147 -14.58 -17.70 15.23
CA SER A 147 -15.06 -17.96 16.59
C SER A 147 -14.74 -16.79 17.52
N SER A 148 -15.47 -16.65 18.62
CA SER A 148 -15.25 -15.58 19.60
C SER A 148 -13.79 -15.55 20.09
N ASP A 149 -13.23 -16.71 20.42
CA ASP A 149 -11.86 -16.81 20.95
C ASP A 149 -10.82 -16.35 19.91
N ILE A 150 -10.96 -16.78 18.65
CA ILE A 150 -10.07 -16.37 17.55
C ILE A 150 -10.25 -14.87 17.27
N ALA A 151 -11.48 -14.38 17.29
CA ALA A 151 -11.77 -12.98 17.05
C ALA A 151 -11.13 -12.10 18.13
N GLN A 152 -11.26 -12.45 19.41
CA GLN A 152 -10.63 -11.73 20.53
C GLN A 152 -9.10 -11.74 20.45
N GLU A 153 -8.50 -12.86 20.10
CA GLU A 153 -7.05 -12.96 19.90
C GLU A 153 -6.58 -12.04 18.77
N LEU A 154 -7.24 -12.09 17.60
CA LEU A 154 -6.92 -11.22 16.48
C LEU A 154 -7.11 -9.74 16.81
N VAL A 155 -8.19 -9.36 17.50
CA VAL A 155 -8.40 -7.97 17.94
C VAL A 155 -7.24 -7.52 18.81
N SER A 156 -6.83 -8.34 19.78
CA SER A 156 -5.76 -8.03 20.72
C SER A 156 -4.41 -7.86 20.01
N GLN A 157 -4.06 -8.77 19.10
CA GLN A 157 -2.85 -8.68 18.27
C GLN A 157 -2.85 -7.42 17.42
N ILE A 158 -3.98 -7.09 16.78
CA ILE A 158 -4.09 -5.90 15.95
C ILE A 158 -3.94 -4.63 16.80
N TRP A 159 -4.52 -4.62 17.99
CA TRP A 159 -4.44 -3.48 18.89
C TRP A 159 -3.00 -3.16 19.30
N VAL A 160 -2.27 -4.19 19.76
CA VAL A 160 -0.86 -4.08 20.13
C VAL A 160 -0.05 -3.59 18.92
N ALA A 161 -0.21 -4.23 17.76
CA ALA A 161 0.53 -3.86 16.55
C ALA A 161 0.30 -2.42 16.11
N VAL A 162 -0.92 -1.88 16.24
CA VAL A 162 -1.21 -0.48 15.92
C VAL A 162 -0.57 0.47 16.95
N LEU A 163 -0.67 0.14 18.25
CA LEU A 163 -0.10 0.99 19.30
C LEU A 163 1.42 1.07 19.21
N ASP A 164 2.10 -0.06 19.04
CA ASP A 164 3.56 -0.12 18.87
C ASP A 164 4.02 0.76 17.70
N ARG A 165 3.34 0.64 16.55
CA ARG A 165 3.61 1.45 15.35
C ARG A 165 3.36 2.93 15.54
N LEU A 166 2.32 3.31 16.29
CA LEU A 166 2.05 4.72 16.59
C LEU A 166 3.08 5.31 17.56
N GLU A 167 3.59 4.51 18.48
CA GLU A 167 4.65 4.90 19.39
C GLU A 167 5.99 5.08 18.66
N GLU A 168 6.39 4.13 17.81
CA GLU A 168 7.56 4.24 16.92
C GLU A 168 7.54 5.55 16.11
N ASN A 169 6.39 5.89 15.50
CA ASN A 169 6.26 7.11 14.70
C ASN A 169 6.34 8.39 15.55
N ARG A 170 5.88 8.37 16.81
CA ARG A 170 6.04 9.52 17.72
C ARG A 170 7.50 9.75 18.09
N HIS A 171 8.27 8.68 18.32
CA HIS A 171 9.70 8.80 18.64
C HIS A 171 10.53 9.34 17.48
N ILE A 172 10.18 9.01 16.23
CA ILE A 172 10.87 9.56 15.04
C ILE A 172 10.61 11.05 14.85
N LEU A 173 9.45 11.58 15.28
CA LEU A 173 9.11 13.00 15.16
C LEU A 173 9.69 13.88 16.29
N LEU A 174 10.28 13.27 17.32
CA LEU A 174 10.88 13.95 18.48
C LEU A 174 12.41 13.81 18.55
N ALA A 175 13.03 13.17 17.57
CA ALA A 175 14.48 13.04 17.40
C ALA A 175 14.97 13.91 16.23
#